data_AF-A0A420W1X8-F1
#
_entry.id   AF-A0A420W1X8-F1
#
_cell.length_a   1.000
_cell.length_b   1.000
_cell.length_c   1.000
_cell.angle_alpha   90.00
_cell.angle_beta   90.00
_cell.angle_gamma   90.00
#
_symmetry.space_group_name_H-M   'P 1'
#
loop_
_entity.id
_entity.type
_entity.pdbx_description
1 polymer ?
#
loop_
_entity_poly.entity_id
_entity_poly.type
_entity_poly.pdbx_seq_one_letter_code
_entity_poly.pdbx_strand_id
1 'polypeptide(L)'
;MENVYRVFWVDDECEHLFNIRQKAIDANIELVAFTNSEAAIRNLEQHFMHYDAVILDGIFYQKIGEQGDVTSQVGLMKVVEILDRISVKKKLPWYILTGQDKIKQDNDFLDSKNKLGDIYDKLDDRQILALFDRLKEDAAQHIDTQLKHRYEAAFQIFNGTLRLEDSVHLLQILRSYHSDKTVFFNEFNAIRTILELLVDKLKNLRIVCPSIRELNKVGLFLNKRHRAYEYHYDIIHPLIGELFVQTLRITQDGSHYNESLQLRVLEYASNYKSNYLSTSILNNLLELLSYFGKFLFENQIVEHNERRWTKKNLVEGFISILHETGRATFVSNEKIEYHVPYGLVRKYQLQVADQVSVLLGDQDNKIKEIFK
;
A
#
# COMPACT_ATOMS: atom_id res chain seq x y z
N MET A 1 -4.57 -22.71 0.88
CA MET A 1 -4.10 -22.15 2.16
C MET A 1 -5.35 -21.72 2.90
N GLU A 2 -5.43 -21.97 4.21
CA GLU A 2 -6.51 -21.43 5.03
C GLU A 2 -6.24 -19.94 5.27
N ASN A 3 -7.30 -19.13 5.25
CA ASN A 3 -7.16 -17.68 5.40
C ASN A 3 -6.83 -17.32 6.84
N VAL A 4 -5.92 -16.37 7.03
CA VAL A 4 -5.60 -15.84 8.36
C VAL A 4 -6.61 -14.76 8.76
N TYR A 5 -7.11 -14.82 9.99
CA TYR A 5 -8.00 -13.82 10.58
C TYR A 5 -7.24 -12.98 11.59
N ARG A 6 -7.29 -11.66 11.44
CA ARG A 6 -6.60 -10.75 12.36
C ARG A 6 -7.56 -10.30 13.45
N VAL A 7 -7.27 -10.66 14.69
CA VAL A 7 -8.19 -10.48 15.82
C VAL A 7 -7.60 -9.48 16.81
N PHE A 8 -8.39 -8.44 17.12
CA PHE A 8 -8.07 -7.49 18.17
C PHE A 8 -8.33 -8.14 19.53
N TRP A 9 -7.32 -8.26 20.37
CA TRP A 9 -7.42 -8.97 21.64
C TRP A 9 -7.03 -8.07 22.81
N VAL A 10 -7.93 -7.88 23.78
CA VAL A 10 -7.65 -7.08 24.98
C VAL A 10 -7.68 -7.98 26.20
N ASP A 11 -6.54 -8.10 26.86
CA ASP A 11 -6.32 -9.00 27.99
C ASP A 11 -5.05 -8.54 28.70
N ASP A 12 -5.16 -8.19 29.99
CA ASP A 12 -4.03 -7.69 30.77
C ASP A 12 -2.95 -8.76 31.01
N GLU A 13 -3.33 -10.04 30.94
CA GLU A 13 -2.43 -11.19 31.08
C GLU A 13 -1.97 -11.77 29.72
N CYS A 14 -2.22 -11.09 28.60
CA CYS A 14 -1.96 -11.62 27.25
C CYS A 14 -0.52 -12.13 27.03
N GLU A 15 0.46 -11.58 27.76
CA GLU A 15 1.87 -12.01 27.70
C GLU A 15 2.11 -13.38 28.36
N HIS A 16 1.28 -13.77 29.33
CA HIS A 16 1.37 -15.04 30.05
C HIS A 16 0.50 -16.14 29.43
N LEU A 17 -0.43 -15.78 28.54
CA LEU A 17 -1.38 -16.68 27.90
C LEU A 17 -0.81 -17.35 26.63
N PHE A 18 0.40 -17.91 26.74
CA PHE A 18 1.10 -18.57 25.61
C PHE A 18 0.27 -19.67 24.95
N ASN A 19 -0.43 -20.49 25.74
CA ASN A 19 -1.24 -21.59 25.22
C ASN A 19 -2.39 -21.11 24.32
N ILE A 20 -3.03 -19.99 24.66
CA ILE A 20 -4.11 -19.40 23.86
C ILE A 20 -3.53 -18.86 22.55
N ARG A 21 -2.38 -18.18 22.61
CA ARG A 21 -1.69 -17.67 21.42
C ARG A 21 -1.27 -18.79 20.47
N GLN A 22 -0.74 -19.90 21.00
CA GLN A 22 -0.35 -21.05 20.18
C GLN A 22 -1.57 -21.66 19.47
N LYS A 23 -2.67 -21.87 20.20
CA LYS A 23 -3.92 -22.37 19.60
C LYS A 23 -4.50 -21.43 18.54
N ALA A 24 -4.38 -20.12 18.75
CA ALA A 24 -4.82 -19.14 17.77
C ALA A 24 -4.00 -19.27 16.47
N ILE A 25 -2.67 -19.40 16.58
CA ILE A 25 -1.79 -19.64 15.42
C ILE A 25 -2.20 -20.93 14.70
N ASP A 26 -2.42 -22.02 15.45
CA ASP A 26 -2.84 -23.31 14.89
C ASP A 26 -4.22 -23.22 14.19
N ALA A 27 -5.06 -22.26 14.60
CA ALA A 27 -6.37 -21.96 14.02
C ALA A 27 -6.35 -20.86 12.94
N ASN A 28 -5.17 -20.45 12.46
CA ASN A 28 -4.98 -19.36 11.49
C ASN A 28 -5.56 -18.01 11.98
N ILE A 29 -5.35 -17.71 13.26
CA ILE A 29 -5.73 -16.45 13.91
C ILE A 29 -4.49 -15.70 14.38
N GLU A 30 -4.34 -14.45 13.91
CA GLU A 30 -3.34 -13.51 14.40
C GLU A 30 -3.95 -12.66 15.52
N LEU A 31 -3.59 -12.95 16.77
CA LEU A 31 -4.00 -12.13 17.93
C LEU A 31 -3.12 -10.87 18.04
N VAL A 32 -3.72 -9.70 17.92
CA VAL A 32 -3.08 -8.41 18.18
C VAL A 32 -3.48 -7.95 19.58
N ALA A 33 -2.56 -8.12 20.52
CA ALA A 33 -2.83 -8.01 21.94
C ALA A 33 -2.65 -6.58 22.51
N PHE A 34 -3.51 -6.22 23.46
CA PHE A 34 -3.46 -4.99 24.24
C PHE A 34 -3.73 -5.29 25.72
N THR A 35 -2.94 -4.70 26.62
CA THR A 35 -3.05 -4.97 28.06
C THR A 35 -3.98 -4.01 28.81
N ASN A 36 -4.48 -2.97 28.15
CA ASN A 36 -5.31 -1.94 28.77
C ASN A 36 -6.24 -1.24 27.78
N SER A 37 -7.32 -0.65 28.31
CA SER A 37 -8.35 0.03 27.53
C SER A 37 -7.83 1.25 26.76
N GLU A 38 -6.90 2.04 27.32
CA GLU A 38 -6.42 3.27 26.69
C GLU A 38 -5.65 2.97 25.39
N ALA A 39 -4.71 2.02 25.44
CA ALA A 39 -3.94 1.59 24.29
C ALA A 39 -4.84 0.90 23.24
N ALA A 40 -5.74 0.03 23.71
CA ALA A 40 -6.74 -0.64 22.89
C ALA A 40 -7.59 0.37 22.11
N ILE A 41 -8.20 1.34 22.80
CA ILE A 41 -9.07 2.36 22.21
C ILE A 41 -8.31 3.19 21.17
N ARG A 42 -7.12 3.71 21.53
CA ARG A 42 -6.31 4.52 20.62
C ARG A 42 -6.01 3.77 19.32
N ASN A 43 -5.68 2.49 19.43
CA ASN A 43 -5.41 1.66 18.27
C ASN A 43 -6.68 1.40 17.46
N LEU A 44 -7.77 1.01 18.11
CA LEU A 44 -9.03 0.66 17.46
C LEU A 44 -9.61 1.85 16.68
N GLU A 45 -9.56 3.06 17.23
CA GLU A 45 -10.03 4.28 16.56
C GLU A 45 -9.32 4.56 15.23
N GLN A 46 -8.04 4.19 15.14
CA GLN A 46 -7.19 4.46 13.98
C GLN A 46 -7.14 3.28 13.00
N HIS A 47 -7.25 2.05 13.51
CA HIS A 47 -6.89 0.82 12.78
C HIS A 47 -8.00 -0.23 12.74
N PHE A 48 -9.24 0.09 13.11
CA PHE A 48 -10.34 -0.90 13.14
C PHE A 48 -10.57 -1.65 11.82
N MET A 49 -10.21 -1.06 10.67
CA MET A 49 -10.32 -1.72 9.37
C MET A 49 -9.38 -2.93 9.23
N HIS A 50 -8.32 -2.99 10.05
CA HIS A 50 -7.31 -4.06 10.02
C HIS A 50 -7.81 -5.35 10.66
N TYR A 51 -8.72 -5.26 11.63
CA TYR A 51 -9.21 -6.41 12.38
C TYR A 51 -10.45 -7.01 11.73
N ASP A 52 -10.60 -8.33 11.83
CA ASP A 52 -11.76 -9.06 11.31
C ASP A 52 -12.72 -9.45 12.45
N ALA A 53 -12.23 -9.49 13.69
CA ALA A 53 -13.01 -9.70 14.90
C ALA A 53 -12.28 -9.21 16.16
N VAL A 54 -12.94 -9.34 17.32
CA VAL A 54 -12.47 -8.85 18.61
C VAL A 54 -12.68 -9.90 19.71
N ILE A 55 -11.69 -10.06 20.59
CA ILE A 55 -11.78 -10.84 21.83
C ILE A 55 -11.46 -9.90 22.99
N LEU A 56 -12.31 -9.87 24.02
CA LEU A 56 -12.11 -9.04 25.20
C LEU A 56 -12.09 -9.94 26.44
N ASP A 57 -11.14 -9.72 27.34
CA ASP A 57 -11.31 -10.19 28.70
C ASP A 57 -12.45 -9.43 29.37
N GLY A 58 -13.10 -10.10 30.31
CA GLY A 58 -14.18 -9.51 31.08
C GLY A 58 -13.72 -8.39 32.01
N ILE A 59 -12.46 -8.42 32.46
CA ILE A 59 -11.85 -7.37 33.29
C ILE A 59 -10.42 -7.14 32.81
N PHE A 60 -10.00 -5.87 32.64
CA PHE A 60 -8.64 -5.50 32.30
C PHE A 60 -8.36 -4.03 32.65
N TYR A 61 -7.07 -3.65 32.75
CA TYR A 61 -6.65 -2.31 33.18
C TYR A 61 -7.20 -1.19 32.31
N GLN A 62 -7.38 0.00 32.90
CA GLN A 62 -7.80 1.16 32.14
C GLN A 62 -6.63 1.87 31.48
N LYS A 63 -5.54 2.06 32.23
CA LYS A 63 -4.37 2.84 31.82
C LYS A 63 -3.10 1.98 31.72
N ILE A 64 -2.12 2.53 31.01
CA ILE A 64 -0.78 1.97 30.92
C ILE A 64 -0.10 2.04 32.30
N GLY A 65 0.48 0.91 32.73
CA GLY A 65 1.27 0.85 33.97
C GLY A 65 0.46 0.75 35.26
N GLU A 66 -0.87 0.61 35.19
CA GLU A 66 -1.66 0.17 36.34
C GLU A 66 -1.21 -1.24 36.77
N GLN A 67 -1.16 -1.47 38.08
CA GLN A 67 -0.73 -2.73 38.69
C GLN A 67 -1.69 -3.12 39.82
N GLY A 68 -1.86 -4.43 40.03
CA GLY A 68 -2.71 -5.00 41.07
C GLY A 68 -4.01 -5.59 40.51
N ASP A 69 -4.82 -6.21 41.36
CA ASP A 69 -6.00 -6.93 40.89
C ASP A 69 -7.04 -5.99 40.27
N VAL A 70 -7.30 -6.16 38.97
CA VAL A 70 -8.40 -5.45 38.31
C VAL A 70 -9.71 -6.13 38.73
N THR A 71 -10.64 -5.33 39.26
CA THR A 71 -11.93 -5.81 39.77
C THR A 71 -13.13 -5.17 39.08
N SER A 72 -12.89 -4.27 38.12
CA SER A 72 -13.90 -3.42 37.50
C SER A 72 -13.98 -3.60 35.99
N GLN A 73 -15.20 -3.68 35.46
CA GLN A 73 -15.48 -3.82 34.03
C GLN A 73 -15.41 -2.50 33.25
N VAL A 74 -14.99 -1.39 33.87
CA VAL A 74 -14.94 -0.08 33.22
C VAL A 74 -14.04 -0.11 31.98
N GLY A 75 -12.94 -0.86 31.99
CA GLY A 75 -12.09 -1.05 30.81
C GLY A 75 -12.85 -1.68 29.63
N LEU A 76 -13.57 -2.77 29.92
CA LEU A 76 -14.44 -3.48 28.96
C LEU A 76 -15.49 -2.55 28.37
N MET A 77 -16.24 -1.85 29.24
CA MET A 77 -17.33 -0.96 28.82
C MET A 77 -16.83 0.11 27.84
N LYS A 78 -15.69 0.74 28.14
CA LYS A 78 -15.09 1.77 27.27
C LYS A 78 -14.71 1.23 25.90
N VAL A 79 -14.12 0.03 25.81
CA VAL A 79 -13.78 -0.57 24.52
C VAL A 79 -15.04 -0.89 23.71
N VAL A 80 -16.09 -1.42 24.36
CA VAL A 80 -17.38 -1.73 23.72
C VAL A 80 -18.08 -0.47 23.21
N GLU A 81 -18.04 0.66 23.93
CA GLU A 81 -18.57 1.94 23.43
C GLU A 81 -17.91 2.37 22.13
N ILE A 82 -16.58 2.16 21.99
CA ILE A 82 -15.87 2.46 20.74
C ILE A 82 -16.29 1.50 19.64
N LEU A 83 -16.43 0.20 19.93
CA LEU A 83 -16.92 -0.81 18.98
C LEU A 83 -18.30 -0.44 18.43
N ASP A 84 -19.22 -0.03 19.30
CA ASP A 84 -20.55 0.43 18.91
C ASP A 84 -20.47 1.67 17.99
N ARG A 85 -19.62 2.63 18.32
CA ARG A 85 -19.44 3.84 17.51
C ARG A 85 -18.87 3.56 16.13
N ILE A 86 -17.89 2.66 16.01
CA ILE A 86 -17.28 2.30 14.71
C ILE A 86 -18.15 1.34 13.89
N SER A 87 -19.13 0.65 14.51
CA SER A 87 -20.02 -0.32 13.86
C SER A 87 -20.75 0.26 12.63
N VAL A 88 -20.98 1.57 12.61
CA VAL A 88 -21.56 2.32 11.49
C VAL A 88 -20.70 2.21 10.22
N LYS A 89 -19.38 2.10 10.37
CA LYS A 89 -18.42 1.99 9.27
C LYS A 89 -18.03 0.53 8.99
N LYS A 90 -17.80 -0.24 10.06
CA LYS A 90 -17.46 -1.66 10.00
C LYS A 90 -17.94 -2.34 11.28
N LYS A 91 -18.81 -3.33 11.12
CA LYS A 91 -19.21 -4.20 12.23
C LYS A 91 -18.09 -5.22 12.47
N LEU A 92 -17.60 -5.28 13.70
CA LEU A 92 -16.66 -6.29 14.17
C LEU A 92 -17.41 -7.24 15.12
N PRO A 93 -17.47 -8.55 14.82
CA PRO A 93 -17.96 -9.51 15.80
C PRO A 93 -16.99 -9.51 16.98
N TRP A 94 -17.55 -9.55 18.18
CA TRP A 94 -16.77 -9.50 19.40
C TRP A 94 -17.31 -10.46 20.45
N TYR A 95 -16.40 -11.04 21.22
CA TYR A 95 -16.70 -12.08 22.22
C TYR A 95 -15.93 -11.82 23.51
N ILE A 96 -16.42 -12.41 24.59
CA ILE A 96 -15.75 -12.39 25.89
C ILE A 96 -15.01 -13.71 26.09
N LEU A 97 -13.73 -13.63 26.42
CA LEU A 97 -12.93 -14.78 26.83
C LEU A 97 -12.43 -14.48 28.24
N THR A 98 -12.96 -15.16 29.26
CA THR A 98 -12.65 -14.84 30.66
C THR A 98 -12.54 -16.07 31.55
N GLY A 99 -11.69 -16.00 32.57
CA GLY A 99 -11.61 -17.01 33.63
C GLY A 99 -12.55 -16.72 34.82
N GLN A 100 -13.22 -15.56 34.84
CA GLN A 100 -13.96 -15.09 36.01
C GLN A 100 -15.43 -15.51 35.99
N ASP A 101 -15.84 -16.36 36.93
CA ASP A 101 -17.21 -16.90 36.99
C ASP A 101 -18.30 -15.84 37.20
N LYS A 102 -17.98 -14.73 37.88
CA LYS A 102 -18.94 -13.61 38.06
C LYS A 102 -19.40 -13.01 36.73
N ILE A 103 -18.52 -12.97 35.73
CA ILE A 103 -18.85 -12.44 34.41
C ILE A 103 -19.71 -13.42 33.62
N LYS A 104 -19.56 -14.72 33.89
CA LYS A 104 -20.29 -15.80 33.21
C LYS A 104 -21.75 -15.94 33.67
N GLN A 105 -22.07 -15.54 34.91
CA GLN A 105 -23.35 -15.92 35.55
C GLN A 105 -24.39 -14.81 35.67
N ASP A 106 -24.01 -13.54 35.82
CA ASP A 106 -24.95 -12.41 35.94
C ASP A 106 -24.24 -11.08 35.66
N ASN A 107 -24.29 -10.63 34.39
CA ASN A 107 -23.69 -9.36 33.99
C ASN A 107 -24.69 -8.51 33.21
N ASP A 108 -25.34 -7.57 33.90
CA ASP A 108 -26.33 -6.63 33.34
C ASP A 108 -25.82 -5.90 32.10
N PHE A 109 -24.53 -5.53 32.08
CA PHE A 109 -23.94 -4.84 30.93
C PHE A 109 -23.88 -5.77 29.71
N LEU A 110 -23.36 -6.99 29.86
CA LEU A 110 -23.30 -7.96 28.76
C LEU A 110 -24.69 -8.43 28.32
N ASP A 111 -25.63 -8.58 29.26
CA ASP A 111 -27.03 -8.89 28.94
C ASP A 111 -27.66 -7.76 28.10
N SER A 112 -27.45 -6.50 28.48
CA SER A 112 -27.92 -5.34 27.70
C SER A 112 -27.35 -5.28 26.27
N LYS A 113 -26.22 -5.96 26.02
CA LYS A 113 -25.58 -6.08 24.70
C LYS A 113 -25.95 -7.37 23.97
N ASN A 114 -26.81 -8.21 24.54
CA ASN A 114 -27.14 -9.57 24.07
C ASN A 114 -25.89 -10.46 23.92
N LYS A 115 -24.99 -10.41 24.91
CA LYS A 115 -23.66 -11.04 24.86
C LYS A 115 -23.46 -12.18 25.86
N LEU A 116 -24.47 -12.55 26.65
CA LEU A 116 -24.40 -13.68 27.58
C LEU A 116 -24.09 -15.01 26.86
N GLY A 117 -24.56 -15.19 25.63
CA GLY A 117 -24.26 -16.37 24.81
C GLY A 117 -22.88 -16.35 24.13
N ASP A 118 -22.13 -15.25 24.27
CA ASP A 118 -20.85 -15.00 23.62
C ASP A 118 -19.69 -14.93 24.64
N ILE A 119 -19.86 -15.59 25.79
CA ILE A 119 -18.87 -15.68 26.88
C ILE A 119 -18.25 -17.07 26.86
N TYR A 120 -16.92 -17.13 26.82
CA TYR A 120 -16.13 -18.34 26.75
C TYR A 120 -15.14 -18.41 27.91
N ASP A 121 -14.90 -19.63 28.40
CA ASP A 121 -13.99 -19.89 29.51
C ASP A 121 -12.54 -20.02 29.05
N LYS A 122 -11.66 -19.16 29.59
CA LYS A 122 -10.20 -19.23 29.39
C LYS A 122 -9.58 -20.54 29.86
N LEU A 123 -10.23 -21.24 30.79
CA LEU A 123 -9.72 -22.48 31.38
C LEU A 123 -10.26 -23.76 30.69
N ASP A 124 -11.21 -23.63 29.76
CA ASP A 124 -11.73 -24.76 28.97
C ASP A 124 -11.24 -24.67 27.52
N ASP A 125 -10.29 -25.55 27.19
CA ASP A 125 -9.72 -25.68 25.85
C ASP A 125 -10.77 -25.85 24.75
N ARG A 126 -11.89 -26.54 25.04
CA ARG A 126 -12.96 -26.73 24.06
C ARG A 126 -13.71 -25.43 23.80
N GLN A 127 -13.87 -24.59 24.81
CA GLN A 127 -14.51 -23.29 24.66
C GLN A 127 -13.60 -22.31 23.91
N ILE A 128 -12.29 -22.35 24.13
CA ILE A 128 -11.33 -21.56 23.33
C ILE A 128 -11.42 -21.93 21.84
N LEU A 129 -11.44 -23.22 21.52
CA LEU A 129 -11.56 -23.67 20.14
C LEU A 129 -12.93 -23.31 19.54
N ALA A 130 -14.01 -23.48 20.30
CA ALA A 130 -15.35 -23.07 19.88
C ALA A 130 -15.45 -21.55 19.62
N LEU A 131 -14.80 -20.73 20.45
CA LEU A 131 -14.68 -19.28 20.24
C LEU A 131 -13.99 -19.00 18.91
N PHE A 132 -12.86 -19.65 18.63
CA PHE A 132 -12.12 -19.43 17.38
C PHE A 132 -12.94 -19.83 16.15
N ASP A 133 -13.65 -20.95 16.20
CA ASP A 133 -14.53 -21.36 15.10
C ASP A 133 -15.68 -20.38 14.91
N ARG A 134 -16.37 -20.01 15.99
CA ARG A 134 -17.46 -19.02 15.94
C ARG A 134 -17.00 -17.68 15.40
N LEU A 135 -15.84 -17.22 15.85
CA LEU A 135 -15.23 -15.97 15.41
C LEU A 135 -14.96 -15.98 13.91
N LYS A 136 -14.40 -17.06 13.37
CA LYS A 136 -14.12 -17.20 11.94
C LYS A 136 -15.42 -17.24 11.13
N GLU A 137 -16.42 -17.97 11.60
CA GLU A 137 -17.74 -18.05 10.96
C GLU A 137 -18.40 -16.67 10.83
N ASP A 138 -18.48 -15.92 11.93
CA ASP A 138 -19.10 -14.60 11.95
C ASP A 138 -18.25 -13.58 11.17
N ALA A 139 -16.92 -13.62 11.29
CA ALA A 139 -16.01 -12.76 10.53
C ALA A 139 -16.08 -13.03 9.01
N ALA A 140 -16.28 -14.27 8.59
CA ALA A 140 -16.41 -14.66 7.18
C ALA A 140 -17.68 -14.10 6.52
N GLN A 141 -18.68 -13.67 7.29
CA GLN A 141 -19.88 -13.02 6.74
C GLN A 141 -19.63 -11.56 6.34
N HIS A 142 -18.52 -10.96 6.79
CA HIS A 142 -18.21 -9.56 6.47
C HIS A 142 -17.53 -9.44 5.10
N ILE A 143 -18.09 -8.58 4.25
CA ILE A 143 -17.58 -8.34 2.88
C ILE A 143 -16.10 -7.94 2.88
N ASP A 144 -15.66 -7.11 3.83
CA ASP A 144 -14.27 -6.67 3.90
C ASP A 144 -13.33 -7.86 4.15
N THR A 145 -13.71 -8.79 5.02
CA THR A 145 -12.97 -10.03 5.29
C THR A 145 -12.93 -10.91 4.05
N GLN A 146 -14.08 -11.13 3.40
CA GLN A 146 -14.19 -11.92 2.17
C GLN A 146 -13.30 -11.36 1.06
N LEU A 147 -13.26 -10.03 0.90
CA LEU A 147 -12.41 -9.38 -0.10
C LEU A 147 -10.92 -9.53 0.23
N LYS A 148 -10.51 -9.31 1.48
CA LYS A 148 -9.11 -9.53 1.88
C LYS A 148 -8.65 -10.96 1.59
N HIS A 149 -9.47 -11.94 1.92
CA HIS A 149 -9.18 -13.36 1.69
C HIS A 149 -9.17 -13.71 0.20
N ARG A 150 -10.17 -13.25 -0.56
CA ARG A 150 -10.24 -13.48 -2.01
C ARG A 150 -9.04 -12.90 -2.77
N TYR A 151 -8.52 -11.77 -2.30
CA TYR A 151 -7.42 -11.04 -2.93
C TYR A 151 -6.14 -11.06 -2.08
N GLU A 152 -5.94 -12.11 -1.28
CA GLU A 152 -4.87 -12.19 -0.27
C GLU A 152 -3.49 -11.87 -0.85
N ALA A 153 -3.16 -12.43 -2.02
CA ALA A 153 -1.88 -12.22 -2.69
C ALA A 153 -1.56 -10.72 -2.90
N ALA A 154 -2.56 -9.90 -3.23
CA ALA A 154 -2.40 -8.47 -3.41
C ALA A 154 -2.33 -7.72 -2.07
N PHE A 155 -2.96 -8.24 -1.01
CA PHE A 155 -2.90 -7.66 0.33
C PHE A 155 -1.58 -7.98 1.06
N GLN A 156 -0.88 -9.06 0.71
CA GLN A 156 0.38 -9.45 1.37
C GLN A 156 1.45 -8.37 1.36
N ILE A 157 1.48 -7.49 0.36
CA ILE A 157 2.42 -6.36 0.32
C ILE A 157 2.26 -5.40 1.51
N PHE A 158 1.07 -5.31 2.13
CA PHE A 158 0.82 -4.46 3.30
C PHE A 158 1.25 -5.11 4.62
N ASN A 159 1.70 -6.37 4.60
CA ASN A 159 2.24 -7.08 5.76
C ASN A 159 3.73 -6.79 5.94
N GLY A 160 4.09 -5.52 6.10
CA GLY A 160 5.44 -5.07 6.45
C GLY A 160 6.28 -4.49 5.30
N THR A 161 5.88 -4.66 4.04
CA THR A 161 6.56 -3.99 2.91
C THR A 161 6.04 -2.56 2.73
N LEU A 162 4.73 -2.44 2.51
CA LEU A 162 3.96 -1.20 2.63
C LEU A 162 3.29 -1.16 4.00
N ARG A 163 2.79 0.02 4.40
CA ARG A 163 2.15 0.19 5.70
C ARG A 163 0.74 -0.40 5.66
N LEU A 164 0.32 -1.02 6.75
CA LEU A 164 -0.97 -1.71 6.81
C LEU A 164 -2.14 -0.73 6.65
N GLU A 165 -1.99 0.52 7.13
CA GLU A 165 -3.00 1.57 7.03
C GLU A 165 -3.36 1.90 5.58
N ASP A 166 -2.40 1.77 4.66
CA ASP A 166 -2.59 2.07 3.25
C ASP A 166 -3.44 1.00 2.53
N SER A 167 -3.64 -0.18 3.15
CA SER A 167 -4.48 -1.26 2.60
C SER A 167 -5.96 -0.86 2.45
N VAL A 168 -6.40 0.17 3.17
CA VAL A 168 -7.75 0.72 3.09
C VAL A 168 -8.07 1.22 1.67
N HIS A 169 -7.07 1.72 0.93
CA HIS A 169 -7.25 2.16 -0.45
C HIS A 169 -7.63 1.00 -1.37
N LEU A 170 -6.93 -0.14 -1.24
CA LEU A 170 -7.24 -1.34 -2.02
C LEU A 170 -8.61 -1.90 -1.63
N LEU A 171 -8.92 -1.92 -0.34
CA LEU A 171 -10.21 -2.39 0.14
C LEU A 171 -11.37 -1.51 -0.36
N GLN A 172 -11.23 -0.19 -0.33
CA GLN A 172 -12.18 0.75 -0.93
C GLN A 172 -12.37 0.42 -2.42
N ILE A 173 -11.28 0.10 -3.12
CA ILE A 173 -11.35 -0.22 -4.54
C ILE A 173 -12.18 -1.48 -4.81
N LEU A 174 -11.88 -2.53 -4.07
CA LEU A 174 -12.58 -3.81 -4.20
C LEU A 174 -14.05 -3.71 -3.79
N ARG A 175 -14.37 -2.93 -2.74
CA ARG A 175 -15.76 -2.75 -2.28
C ARG A 175 -16.65 -2.16 -3.35
N SER A 176 -16.22 -1.08 -3.99
CA SER A 176 -17.05 -0.49 -5.03
C SER A 176 -17.05 -1.34 -6.31
N TYR A 177 -15.96 -2.05 -6.64
CA TYR A 177 -15.95 -2.99 -7.76
C TYR A 177 -16.99 -4.11 -7.60
N HIS A 178 -17.13 -4.63 -6.38
CA HIS A 178 -18.14 -5.64 -6.03
C HIS A 178 -19.49 -5.05 -5.61
N SER A 179 -19.66 -3.72 -5.70
CA SER A 179 -20.96 -3.09 -5.53
C SER A 179 -21.71 -3.08 -6.86
N ASP A 180 -23.04 -3.13 -6.85
CA ASP A 180 -23.89 -3.05 -8.06
C ASP A 180 -23.81 -1.70 -8.81
N LYS A 181 -22.87 -0.82 -8.43
CA LYS A 181 -22.61 0.43 -9.13
C LYS A 181 -21.85 0.12 -10.41
N THR A 182 -22.48 0.44 -11.54
CA THR A 182 -22.01 0.11 -12.90
C THR A 182 -20.66 0.72 -13.30
N VAL A 183 -20.05 1.58 -12.48
CA VAL A 183 -18.90 2.40 -12.85
C VAL A 183 -18.03 2.77 -11.64
N PHE A 184 -16.74 2.42 -11.71
CA PHE A 184 -15.71 2.63 -10.67
C PHE A 184 -14.58 3.57 -11.18
N PHE A 185 -14.93 4.81 -11.53
CA PHE A 185 -13.94 5.80 -12.01
C PHE A 185 -13.49 6.81 -10.94
N ASN A 186 -14.26 6.94 -9.85
CA ASN A 186 -13.91 7.85 -8.75
C ASN A 186 -12.64 7.41 -8.00
N GLU A 187 -12.19 6.20 -8.27
CA GLU A 187 -11.17 5.53 -7.50
C GLU A 187 -9.87 5.34 -8.27
N PHE A 188 -9.77 5.87 -9.50
CA PHE A 188 -8.47 6.07 -10.15
C PHE A 188 -7.50 6.86 -9.28
N ASN A 189 -8.00 7.80 -8.47
CA ASN A 189 -7.20 8.47 -7.46
C ASN A 189 -6.65 7.49 -6.41
N ALA A 190 -7.47 6.56 -5.90
CA ALA A 190 -7.02 5.55 -4.95
C ALA A 190 -5.99 4.59 -5.57
N ILE A 191 -6.18 4.20 -6.84
CA ILE A 191 -5.20 3.39 -7.58
C ILE A 191 -3.88 4.16 -7.70
N ARG A 192 -3.94 5.45 -8.06
CA ARG A 192 -2.74 6.28 -8.18
C ARG A 192 -2.02 6.44 -6.84
N THR A 193 -2.75 6.65 -5.75
CA THR A 193 -2.18 6.68 -4.39
C THR A 193 -1.42 5.39 -4.07
N ILE A 194 -1.98 4.23 -4.41
CA ILE A 194 -1.28 2.95 -4.22
C ILE A 194 0.00 2.86 -5.08
N LEU A 195 -0.05 3.28 -6.34
CA LEU A 195 1.15 3.32 -7.21
C LEU A 195 2.22 4.28 -6.68
N GLU A 196 1.82 5.43 -6.13
CA GLU A 196 2.72 6.40 -5.50
C GLU A 196 3.42 5.79 -4.27
N LEU A 197 2.67 5.14 -3.38
CA LEU A 197 3.21 4.44 -2.21
C LEU A 197 4.22 3.34 -2.61
N LEU A 198 3.89 2.57 -3.64
CA LEU A 198 4.79 1.57 -4.21
C LEU A 198 6.08 2.21 -4.73
N VAL A 199 5.97 3.32 -5.46
CA VAL A 199 7.12 4.04 -5.99
C VAL A 199 7.99 4.64 -4.89
N ASP A 200 7.40 5.17 -3.83
CA ASP A 200 8.16 5.66 -2.68
C ASP A 200 8.94 4.53 -2.01
N LYS A 201 8.34 3.34 -1.87
CA LYS A 201 9.06 2.16 -1.37
C LYS A 201 10.20 1.75 -2.31
N LEU A 202 9.99 1.74 -3.62
CA LEU A 202 11.02 1.43 -4.63
C LEU A 202 12.18 2.42 -4.59
N LYS A 203 11.91 3.71 -4.35
CA LYS A 203 12.94 4.75 -4.17
C LYS A 203 13.70 4.56 -2.87
N ASN A 204 13.02 4.28 -1.77
CA ASN A 204 13.65 4.05 -0.47
C ASN A 204 14.64 2.88 -0.52
N LEU A 205 14.30 1.83 -1.27
CA LEU A 205 15.17 0.68 -1.51
C LEU A 205 16.19 0.87 -2.65
N ARG A 206 16.24 2.06 -3.27
CA ARG A 206 17.12 2.39 -4.42
C ARG A 206 16.97 1.47 -5.64
N ILE A 207 15.84 0.78 -5.74
CA ILE A 207 15.43 0.06 -6.96
C ILE A 207 15.15 1.07 -8.07
N VAL A 208 14.52 2.19 -7.70
CA VAL A 208 14.35 3.37 -8.55
C VAL A 208 15.23 4.49 -8.02
N CYS A 209 15.84 5.29 -8.90
CA CYS A 209 16.61 6.45 -8.49
C CYS A 209 15.73 7.47 -7.75
N PRO A 210 16.04 7.87 -6.50
CA PRO A 210 15.20 8.79 -5.74
C PRO A 210 15.10 10.21 -6.32
N SER A 211 16.02 10.58 -7.22
CA SER A 211 15.96 11.88 -7.89
C SER A 211 14.83 11.98 -8.92
N ILE A 212 14.23 10.86 -9.34
CA ILE A 212 13.11 10.84 -10.27
C ILE A 212 11.82 11.21 -9.53
N ARG A 213 11.35 12.44 -9.71
CA ARG A 213 10.15 12.95 -9.01
C ARG A 213 8.85 12.49 -9.67
N GLU A 214 8.78 12.55 -10.99
CA GLU A 214 7.55 12.32 -11.74
C GLU A 214 7.24 10.84 -11.94
N LEU A 215 6.01 10.42 -11.68
CA LEU A 215 5.57 9.02 -11.75
C LEU A 215 5.73 8.44 -13.17
N ASN A 216 5.47 9.25 -14.20
CA ASN A 216 5.68 8.85 -15.61
C ASN A 216 7.13 8.54 -15.93
N LYS A 217 8.08 9.32 -15.37
CA LYS A 217 9.51 9.05 -15.52
C LYS A 217 9.92 7.79 -14.77
N VAL A 218 9.27 7.46 -13.65
CA VAL A 218 9.48 6.15 -12.98
C VAL A 218 9.04 5.00 -13.87
N GLY A 219 7.89 5.12 -14.54
CA GLY A 219 7.44 4.12 -15.52
C GLY A 219 8.46 3.90 -16.65
N LEU A 220 9.03 4.98 -17.20
CA LEU A 220 10.13 4.88 -18.18
C LEU A 220 11.36 4.21 -17.56
N PHE A 221 11.69 4.52 -16.32
CA PHE A 221 12.86 3.99 -15.64
C PHE A 221 12.76 2.48 -15.42
N LEU A 222 11.62 2.01 -14.89
CA LEU A 222 11.35 0.59 -14.66
C LEU A 222 11.42 -0.24 -15.95
N ASN A 223 11.09 0.36 -17.08
CA ASN A 223 11.17 -0.25 -18.41
C ASN A 223 12.52 -0.06 -19.11
N LYS A 224 13.54 0.48 -18.43
CA LYS A 224 14.87 0.80 -19.00
C LYS A 224 14.82 1.78 -20.18
N ARG A 225 13.80 2.65 -20.22
CA ARG A 225 13.56 3.65 -21.27
C ARG A 225 13.94 5.08 -20.83
N HIS A 226 14.35 5.29 -19.58
CA HIS A 226 14.73 6.63 -19.11
C HIS A 226 16.14 6.99 -19.58
N ARG A 227 16.25 7.98 -20.48
CA ARG A 227 17.50 8.32 -21.20
C ARG A 227 18.67 8.74 -20.31
N ALA A 228 18.38 9.38 -19.18
CA ALA A 228 19.39 9.83 -18.21
C ALA A 228 20.09 8.70 -17.44
N TYR A 229 19.74 7.44 -17.69
CA TYR A 229 20.32 6.29 -16.99
C TYR A 229 20.85 5.24 -17.97
N GLU A 230 21.88 4.54 -17.53
CA GLU A 230 22.35 3.29 -18.11
C GLU A 230 21.87 2.14 -17.23
N TYR A 231 21.52 1.01 -17.83
CA TYR A 231 20.93 -0.14 -17.16
C TYR A 231 21.79 -1.36 -17.41
N HIS A 232 22.28 -1.96 -16.33
CA HIS A 232 23.15 -3.14 -16.37
C HIS A 232 22.36 -4.44 -16.25
N TYR A 233 21.18 -4.36 -15.65
CA TYR A 233 20.26 -5.48 -15.43
C TYR A 233 18.81 -5.01 -15.58
N ASP A 234 17.89 -5.97 -15.67
CA ASP A 234 16.46 -5.67 -15.50
C ASP A 234 16.19 -5.12 -14.10
N ILE A 235 15.43 -4.02 -14.05
CA ILE A 235 14.98 -3.45 -12.77
C ILE A 235 13.84 -4.30 -12.20
N ILE A 236 12.88 -4.64 -13.07
CA ILE A 236 11.76 -5.54 -12.82
C ILE A 236 11.48 -6.34 -14.10
N HIS A 237 10.61 -7.35 -14.01
CA HIS A 237 10.18 -8.09 -15.18
C HIS A 237 9.50 -7.15 -16.21
N PRO A 238 9.85 -7.21 -17.52
CA PRO A 238 9.36 -6.26 -18.53
C PRO A 238 7.84 -6.15 -18.62
N LEU A 239 7.11 -7.27 -18.49
CA LEU A 239 5.65 -7.26 -18.48
C LEU A 239 5.09 -6.41 -17.33
N ILE A 240 5.67 -6.52 -16.13
CA ILE A 240 5.24 -5.76 -14.95
C ILE A 240 5.51 -4.27 -15.17
N GLY A 241 6.63 -3.93 -15.80
CA GLY A 241 6.93 -2.56 -16.21
C GLY A 241 5.88 -2.00 -17.16
N GLU A 242 5.42 -2.79 -18.13
CA GLU A 242 4.37 -2.37 -19.06
C GLU A 242 3.01 -2.25 -18.38
N LEU A 243 2.62 -3.20 -17.54
CA LEU A 243 1.38 -3.11 -16.73
C LEU A 243 1.37 -1.86 -15.85
N PHE A 244 2.51 -1.53 -15.23
CA PHE A 244 2.65 -0.32 -14.41
C PHE A 244 2.41 0.94 -15.26
N VAL A 245 3.05 1.05 -16.41
CA VAL A 245 2.91 2.21 -17.31
C VAL A 245 1.48 2.35 -17.83
N GLN A 246 0.85 1.24 -18.24
CA GLN A 246 -0.53 1.27 -18.74
C GLN A 246 -1.52 1.69 -17.67
N THR A 247 -1.40 1.11 -16.47
CA THR A 247 -2.23 1.44 -15.31
C THR A 247 -2.07 2.91 -14.95
N LEU A 248 -0.82 3.39 -14.86
CA LEU A 248 -0.51 4.78 -14.57
C LEU A 248 -1.12 5.73 -15.61
N ARG A 249 -0.91 5.46 -16.90
CA ARG A 249 -1.38 6.33 -17.98
C ARG A 249 -2.91 6.47 -17.98
N ILE A 250 -3.62 5.35 -17.83
CA ILE A 250 -5.08 5.33 -17.86
C ILE A 250 -5.67 6.00 -16.62
N THR A 251 -5.13 5.69 -15.43
CA THR A 251 -5.60 6.31 -14.19
C THR A 251 -5.29 7.79 -14.12
N GLN A 252 -4.11 8.23 -14.60
CA GLN A 252 -3.76 9.65 -14.66
C GLN A 252 -4.70 10.42 -15.59
N ASP A 253 -4.99 9.89 -16.78
CA ASP A 253 -5.92 10.53 -17.72
C ASP A 253 -7.35 10.53 -17.14
N GLY A 254 -7.80 9.41 -16.58
CA GLY A 254 -9.14 9.28 -15.99
C GLY A 254 -9.37 10.08 -14.70
N SER A 255 -8.31 10.47 -14.00
CA SER A 255 -8.38 11.30 -12.78
C SER A 255 -8.52 12.80 -13.06
N HIS A 256 -8.40 13.25 -14.31
CA HIS A 256 -8.47 14.67 -14.67
C HIS A 256 -9.63 14.93 -15.65
N TYR A 257 -10.34 16.05 -15.44
CA TYR A 257 -11.26 16.61 -16.44
C TYR A 257 -10.50 17.71 -17.16
N ASN A 258 -9.85 17.39 -18.29
CA ASN A 258 -9.20 18.43 -19.09
C ASN A 258 -9.27 18.08 -20.58
N GLU A 259 -9.58 19.06 -21.43
CA GLU A 259 -9.73 18.87 -22.88
C GLU A 259 -8.40 18.52 -23.58
N SER A 260 -7.27 18.70 -22.90
CA SER A 260 -5.92 18.37 -23.41
C SER A 260 -5.48 16.92 -23.16
N LEU A 261 -6.35 16.08 -22.58
CA LEU A 261 -6.06 14.70 -22.26
C LEU A 261 -6.04 13.81 -23.51
N GLN A 262 -4.96 13.03 -23.66
CA GLN A 262 -4.72 12.26 -24.89
C GLN A 262 -5.67 11.07 -25.05
N LEU A 263 -6.06 10.42 -23.95
CA LEU A 263 -6.88 9.20 -24.01
C LEU A 263 -8.37 9.50 -23.80
N ARG A 264 -8.71 10.64 -23.17
CA ARG A 264 -10.09 11.04 -22.87
C ARG A 264 -10.84 9.93 -22.12
N VAL A 265 -10.17 9.29 -21.15
CA VAL A 265 -10.66 8.09 -20.45
C VAL A 265 -12.01 8.37 -19.79
N LEU A 266 -12.16 9.54 -19.16
CA LEU A 266 -13.38 9.91 -18.44
C LEU A 266 -14.59 10.13 -19.37
N GLU A 267 -14.35 10.62 -20.58
CA GLU A 267 -15.39 10.72 -21.61
C GLU A 267 -15.79 9.34 -22.13
N TYR A 268 -14.82 8.50 -22.46
CA TYR A 268 -15.08 7.12 -22.88
C TYR A 268 -15.91 6.39 -21.82
N ALA A 269 -15.48 6.48 -20.57
CA ALA A 269 -16.15 6.00 -19.38
C ALA A 269 -17.59 6.48 -19.23
N SER A 270 -17.83 7.78 -19.42
CA SER A 270 -19.15 8.39 -19.25
C SER A 270 -20.12 7.97 -20.35
N ASN A 271 -19.61 7.75 -21.56
CA ASN A 271 -20.40 7.39 -22.73
C ASN A 271 -20.60 5.87 -22.88
N TYR A 272 -19.67 5.07 -22.35
CA TYR A 272 -19.65 3.61 -22.52
C TYR A 272 -19.77 2.91 -21.17
N LYS A 273 -20.97 2.40 -20.86
CA LYS A 273 -21.34 1.83 -19.55
C LYS A 273 -20.78 0.42 -19.28
N SER A 274 -19.69 0.03 -19.93
CA SER A 274 -19.06 -1.27 -19.71
C SER A 274 -18.04 -1.19 -18.57
N ASN A 275 -17.99 -2.22 -17.72
CA ASN A 275 -17.02 -2.34 -16.63
C ASN A 275 -15.71 -3.04 -17.04
N TYR A 276 -15.51 -3.41 -18.31
CA TYR A 276 -14.32 -4.15 -18.73
C TYR A 276 -13.03 -3.36 -18.55
N LEU A 277 -13.04 -2.05 -18.83
CA LEU A 277 -11.87 -1.20 -18.60
C LEU A 277 -11.51 -1.15 -17.12
N SER A 278 -12.48 -0.87 -16.24
CA SER A 278 -12.27 -0.85 -14.79
C SER A 278 -11.78 -2.21 -14.27
N THR A 279 -12.35 -3.31 -14.78
CA THR A 279 -11.93 -4.68 -14.44
C THR A 279 -10.48 -4.93 -14.86
N SER A 280 -10.10 -4.52 -16.07
CA SER A 280 -8.73 -4.67 -16.58
C SER A 280 -7.73 -3.88 -15.72
N ILE A 281 -8.05 -2.63 -15.38
CA ILE A 281 -7.20 -1.79 -14.54
C ILE A 281 -7.08 -2.34 -13.11
N LEU A 282 -8.17 -2.84 -12.54
CA LEU A 282 -8.13 -3.51 -11.24
C LEU A 282 -7.23 -4.74 -11.28
N ASN A 283 -7.40 -5.60 -12.28
CA ASN A 283 -6.59 -6.81 -12.42
C ASN A 283 -5.10 -6.48 -12.61
N ASN A 284 -4.78 -5.44 -13.37
CA ASN A 284 -3.41 -4.95 -13.47
C ASN A 284 -2.87 -4.50 -12.11
N LEU A 285 -3.65 -3.74 -11.33
CA LEU A 285 -3.24 -3.32 -9.99
C LEU A 285 -2.99 -4.54 -9.08
N LEU A 286 -3.89 -5.53 -9.08
CA LEU A 286 -3.74 -6.74 -8.27
C LEU A 286 -2.49 -7.54 -8.65
N GLU A 287 -2.20 -7.66 -9.95
CA GLU A 287 -0.98 -8.31 -10.44
C GLU A 287 0.28 -7.54 -10.01
N LEU A 288 0.26 -6.21 -10.13
CA LEU A 288 1.36 -5.35 -9.68
C LEU A 288 1.62 -5.54 -8.19
N LEU A 289 0.58 -5.45 -7.34
CA LEU A 289 0.73 -5.59 -5.89
C LEU A 289 1.25 -6.98 -5.49
N SER A 290 0.75 -8.03 -6.13
CA SER A 290 1.20 -9.40 -5.88
C SER A 290 2.67 -9.59 -6.27
N TYR A 291 3.06 -9.12 -7.45
CA TYR A 291 4.45 -9.18 -7.92
C TYR A 291 5.37 -8.37 -6.99
N PHE A 292 5.02 -7.12 -6.69
CA PHE A 292 5.85 -6.25 -5.89
C PHE A 292 5.93 -6.68 -4.43
N GLY A 293 4.90 -7.33 -3.88
CA GLY A 293 4.95 -7.93 -2.55
C GLY A 293 6.13 -8.90 -2.42
N LYS A 294 6.23 -9.85 -3.34
CA LYS A 294 7.35 -10.81 -3.39
C LYS A 294 8.67 -10.13 -3.76
N PHE A 295 8.67 -9.34 -4.82
CA PHE A 295 9.89 -8.73 -5.35
C PHE A 295 10.57 -7.81 -4.33
N LEU A 296 9.80 -6.98 -3.61
CA LEU A 296 10.36 -6.10 -2.59
C LEU A 296 10.91 -6.89 -1.41
N PHE A 297 10.21 -7.94 -0.96
CA PHE A 297 10.69 -8.83 0.09
C PHE A 297 12.07 -9.42 -0.24
N GLU A 298 12.29 -9.81 -1.50
CA GLU A 298 13.56 -10.38 -1.98
C GLU A 298 14.66 -9.32 -2.22
N ASN A 299 14.30 -8.04 -2.33
CA ASN A 299 15.19 -6.95 -2.76
C ASN A 299 15.38 -5.86 -1.69
N GLN A 300 15.56 -6.26 -0.43
CA GLN A 300 15.76 -5.33 0.69
C GLN A 300 17.16 -4.71 0.75
N ILE A 301 18.15 -5.30 0.05
CA ILE A 301 19.56 -4.85 0.10
C ILE A 301 19.79 -3.72 -0.92
N VAL A 302 19.98 -2.50 -0.41
CA VAL A 302 20.12 -1.28 -1.20
C VAL A 302 21.30 -1.32 -2.17
N GLU A 303 22.46 -1.80 -1.73
CA GLU A 303 23.70 -1.83 -2.53
C GLU A 303 23.56 -2.74 -3.74
N HIS A 304 22.78 -3.83 -3.63
CA HIS A 304 22.47 -4.70 -4.76
C HIS A 304 21.54 -4.01 -5.76
N ASN A 305 20.60 -3.22 -5.26
CA ASN A 305 19.64 -2.52 -6.10
C ASN A 305 20.30 -1.40 -6.93
N GLU A 306 21.23 -0.65 -6.34
CA GLU A 306 21.94 0.44 -7.03
C GLU A 306 22.86 -0.06 -8.15
N ARG A 307 23.41 -1.28 -8.05
CA ARG A 307 24.24 -1.88 -9.12
C ARG A 307 23.48 -2.11 -10.43
N ARG A 308 22.14 -2.03 -10.43
CA ARG A 308 21.33 -2.25 -11.64
C ARG A 308 21.38 -1.09 -12.63
N TRP A 309 21.75 0.10 -12.18
CA TRP A 309 21.72 1.28 -13.02
C TRP A 309 22.82 2.28 -12.65
N THR A 310 23.14 3.17 -13.58
CA THR A 310 24.06 4.29 -13.35
C THR A 310 23.48 5.54 -13.96
N LYS A 311 23.50 6.65 -13.20
CA LYS A 311 23.06 7.94 -13.70
C LYS A 311 24.12 8.45 -14.68
N LYS A 312 23.71 8.71 -15.92
CA LYS A 312 24.57 9.31 -16.93
C LYS A 312 24.80 10.78 -16.59
N ASN A 313 25.96 11.31 -16.97
CA ASN A 313 26.23 12.75 -16.91
C ASN A 313 25.52 13.48 -18.07
N LEU A 314 24.19 13.44 -18.05
CA LEU A 314 23.31 14.06 -19.04
C LEU A 314 22.94 15.47 -18.58
N VAL A 315 23.21 16.47 -19.41
CA VAL A 315 22.96 17.87 -19.12
C VAL A 315 21.96 18.42 -20.14
N GLU A 316 20.90 19.08 -19.64
CA GLU A 316 19.88 19.73 -20.47
C GLU A 316 20.17 21.23 -20.61
N GLY A 317 19.79 21.78 -21.76
CA GLY A 317 20.02 23.18 -22.08
C GLY A 317 19.67 23.49 -23.52
N PHE A 318 20.26 24.55 -24.05
CA PHE A 318 19.97 25.02 -25.40
C PHE A 318 21.22 25.44 -26.16
N ILE A 319 21.12 25.43 -27.48
CA ILE A 319 22.16 25.96 -28.35
C ILE A 319 22.06 27.48 -28.37
N SER A 320 23.05 28.18 -27.81
CA SER A 320 23.05 29.64 -27.74
C SER A 320 23.65 30.29 -28.98
N ILE A 321 24.69 29.69 -29.54
CA ILE A 321 25.47 30.27 -30.64
C ILE A 321 25.87 29.19 -31.64
N LEU A 322 25.73 29.49 -32.93
CA LEU A 322 26.39 28.78 -34.01
C LEU A 322 27.57 29.64 -34.50
N HIS A 323 28.77 29.08 -34.45
CA HIS A 323 29.99 29.77 -34.87
C HIS A 323 30.21 29.57 -36.36
N GLU A 324 30.87 30.52 -37.03
CA GLU A 324 31.23 30.42 -38.46
C GLU A 324 32.11 29.19 -38.77
N THR A 325 32.85 28.69 -37.77
CA THR A 325 33.64 27.44 -37.84
C THR A 325 32.78 26.17 -37.89
N GLY A 326 31.45 26.32 -37.80
CA GLY A 326 30.45 25.26 -37.77
C GLY A 326 30.40 24.48 -36.44
N ARG A 327 31.08 24.97 -35.40
CA ARG A 327 30.90 24.54 -34.00
C ARG A 327 29.70 25.27 -33.39
N ALA A 328 29.20 24.78 -32.25
CA ALA A 328 28.14 25.48 -31.51
C ALA A 328 28.53 25.65 -30.03
N THR A 329 27.89 26.62 -29.36
CA THR A 329 27.90 26.72 -27.91
C THR A 329 26.56 26.19 -27.38
N PHE A 330 26.64 25.20 -26.49
CA PHE A 330 25.52 24.71 -25.70
C PHE A 330 25.60 25.36 -24.32
N VAL A 331 24.49 25.91 -23.84
CA VAL A 331 24.38 26.48 -22.50
C VAL A 331 23.40 25.62 -21.73
N SER A 332 23.88 25.00 -20.67
CA SER A 332 23.05 24.20 -19.77
C SER A 332 22.05 25.06 -19.00
N ASN A 333 21.02 24.43 -18.44
CA ASN A 333 20.04 25.09 -17.55
C ASN A 333 20.69 25.73 -16.31
N GLU A 334 21.85 25.22 -15.89
CA GLU A 334 22.67 25.79 -14.80
C GLU A 334 23.59 26.92 -15.28
N LYS A 335 23.45 27.36 -16.53
CA LYS A 335 24.24 28.42 -17.18
C LYS A 335 25.73 28.09 -17.35
N ILE A 336 26.09 26.80 -17.33
CA ILE A 336 27.42 26.33 -17.70
C ILE A 336 27.47 26.18 -19.23
N GLU A 337 28.52 26.73 -19.85
CA GLU A 337 28.74 26.66 -21.29
C GLU A 337 29.61 25.47 -21.68
N TYR A 338 29.26 24.83 -22.79
CA TYR A 338 29.99 23.71 -23.37
C TYR A 338 30.14 23.91 -24.87
N HIS A 339 31.26 23.46 -25.42
CA HIS A 339 31.51 23.52 -26.85
C HIS A 339 31.03 22.25 -27.55
N VAL A 340 30.15 22.43 -28.54
CA VAL A 340 29.65 21.36 -29.39
C VAL A 340 30.55 21.21 -30.62
N PRO A 341 31.19 20.05 -30.83
CA PRO A 341 32.02 19.79 -32.01
C PRO A 341 31.22 19.86 -33.32
N TYR A 342 31.87 20.34 -34.38
CA TYR A 342 31.31 20.43 -35.74
C TYR A 342 30.57 19.17 -36.21
N GLY A 343 31.15 18.00 -35.95
CA GLY A 343 30.56 16.72 -36.36
C GLY A 343 29.18 16.47 -35.73
N LEU A 344 28.98 16.85 -34.47
CA LEU A 344 27.69 16.70 -33.79
C LEU A 344 26.69 17.78 -34.23
N VAL A 345 27.14 19.02 -34.43
CA VAL A 345 26.30 20.10 -34.98
C VAL A 345 25.69 19.68 -36.32
N ARG A 346 26.52 19.14 -37.22
CA ARG A 346 26.08 18.69 -38.55
C ARG A 346 25.20 17.44 -38.47
N LYS A 347 25.56 16.45 -37.65
CA LYS A 347 24.83 15.19 -37.51
C LYS A 347 23.38 15.43 -37.07
N TYR A 348 23.16 16.32 -36.11
CA TYR A 348 21.85 16.59 -35.52
C TYR A 348 21.17 17.86 -36.08
N GLN A 349 21.78 18.50 -37.08
CA GLN A 349 21.27 19.72 -37.73
C GLN A 349 20.86 20.78 -36.69
N LEU A 350 21.79 21.10 -35.78
CA LEU A 350 21.50 22.00 -34.67
C LEU A 350 21.30 23.44 -35.13
N GLN A 351 20.34 24.13 -34.52
CA GLN A 351 20.00 25.52 -34.74
C GLN A 351 20.09 26.30 -33.42
N VAL A 352 20.30 27.62 -33.50
CA VAL A 352 20.20 28.49 -32.32
C VAL A 352 18.81 28.35 -31.71
N ALA A 353 18.76 28.31 -30.38
CA ALA A 353 17.58 28.05 -29.55
C ALA A 353 17.03 26.61 -29.54
N ASP A 354 17.67 25.67 -30.27
CA ASP A 354 17.34 24.25 -30.11
C ASP A 354 17.52 23.82 -28.65
N GLN A 355 16.47 23.24 -28.07
CA GLN A 355 16.52 22.57 -26.76
C GLN A 355 17.05 21.16 -26.96
N VAL A 356 18.13 20.81 -26.28
CA VAL A 356 18.78 19.50 -26.42
C VAL A 356 19.28 18.99 -25.08
N SER A 357 19.46 17.68 -24.98
CA SER A 357 20.22 17.05 -23.89
C SER A 357 21.57 16.58 -24.43
N VAL A 358 22.65 16.80 -23.68
CA VAL A 358 24.00 16.39 -24.06
C VAL A 358 24.57 15.41 -23.05
N LEU A 359 25.19 14.34 -23.54
CA LEU A 359 25.94 13.41 -22.68
C LEU A 359 27.38 13.91 -22.56
N LEU A 360 27.81 14.21 -21.34
CA LEU A 360 29.19 14.61 -21.06
C LEU A 360 30.07 13.39 -20.80
N GLY A 361 31.34 13.49 -21.18
CA GLY A 361 32.36 12.51 -20.80
C GLY A 361 32.84 12.67 -19.37
N ASP A 362 33.12 11.54 -18.71
CA ASP A 362 33.38 11.46 -17.26
C ASP A 362 34.64 12.17 -16.78
N GLN A 363 35.60 12.47 -17.67
CA GLN A 363 36.89 13.07 -17.31
C GLN A 363 37.13 14.49 -17.85
N ASP A 364 36.41 14.90 -18.91
CA ASP A 364 36.76 16.13 -19.66
C ASP A 364 35.59 17.10 -19.85
N ASN A 365 34.38 16.78 -19.37
CA ASN A 365 33.15 17.54 -19.66
C ASN A 365 32.93 17.80 -21.17
N LYS A 366 33.53 16.99 -22.04
CA LYS A 366 33.32 17.04 -23.49
C LYS A 366 32.00 16.39 -23.84
N ILE A 367 31.27 16.99 -24.77
CA ILE A 367 30.02 16.43 -25.29
C ILE A 367 30.34 15.19 -26.15
N LYS A 368 29.89 14.03 -25.69
CA LYS A 368 29.99 12.73 -26.38
C LYS A 368 28.83 12.52 -27.35
N GLU A 369 27.62 12.88 -26.95
CA GLU A 369 26.39 12.64 -27.71
C GLU A 369 25.35 13.73 -27.46
N ILE A 370 24.45 13.94 -28.43
CA ILE A 370 23.35 14.89 -28.34
C ILE A 370 22.04 14.16 -28.61
N PHE A 371 21.05 14.48 -27.80
CA PHE A 371 19.68 14.03 -27.92
C PHE A 371 18.82 15.27 -28.19
N LYS A 372 18.33 15.37 -29.42
CA LYS A 372 17.39 16.40 -29.87
C LYS A 372 15.95 15.90 -29.71
#